data_AF-A0A6V8H1P6-F1
#
_entry.id   AF-A0A6V8H1P6-F1
#
_cell.length_a   1.000
_cell.length_b   1.000
_cell.length_c   1.000
_cell.angle_alpha   90.00
_cell.angle_beta   90.00
_cell.angle_gamma   90.00
#
_symmetry.space_group_name_H-M   'P 1'
#
loop_
_entity.id
_entity.type
_entity.pdbx_description
1 polymer ?
#
loop_
_entity_poly.entity_id
_entity_poly.type
_entity_poly.pdbx_seq_one_letter_code
_entity_poly.pdbx_strand_id
1 'polypeptide(L)'
;MATINVFARWRPLSQPEAKRGELNRKTLSDRPPLLAVSMQPQAPAEGRSWTSSPAFHAVFEPEDDNHKVYNDVIAPNIPKVLRGENCSVFAYGHSGSGKTHTILGYDYDQNSQKLGLCLAAAKQLFDALYDLNEKRRGEEELGIGLSLFELRKKSAFDLLNHHNQCHIREGPDGKVHIRGETEILAGGKVRVRPIVQRLCWTFESFQQELVQALSQRTTGVSTVHDQSSRTHAVIELEVINQSLIDARQALFDRQSELVPVGKRATDIRIEEESKAYMQLADGRWGPNPDYQINQERIDMAEAEKAQYEAHVTAAEQKIEAILEANAFPCLGAKMVFVDLAGAEFYDDNGTTRPQTTRQTPQERQEGRQINTDLLALKEVMGAWSQGQKRIPFRSSTLTMALREHFMSAGKGNSTIIVTISPATDQYKATLNSLKYASLVGAARV
;
A
#
# COMPACT_ATOMS: atom_id res chain seq x y z
N MET A 1 20.60 -5.88 -6.28
CA MET A 1 19.39 -6.34 -5.57
C MET A 1 18.90 -5.19 -4.72
N ALA A 2 17.57 -4.99 -4.59
CA ALA A 2 17.03 -3.81 -3.89
C ALA A 2 17.17 -3.99 -2.37
N THR A 3 17.86 -3.05 -1.73
CA THR A 3 18.02 -2.97 -0.27
C THR A 3 16.92 -2.08 0.32
N ILE A 4 16.28 -2.50 1.42
CA ILE A 4 15.35 -1.63 2.15
C ILE A 4 16.16 -0.65 3.01
N ASN A 5 15.90 0.65 2.85
CA ASN A 5 16.46 1.65 3.76
C ASN A 5 15.65 1.68 5.05
N VAL A 6 16.28 1.41 6.20
CA VAL A 6 15.60 1.43 7.50
C VAL A 6 16.06 2.64 8.32
N PHE A 7 15.10 3.36 8.90
CA PHE A 7 15.32 4.51 9.78
C PHE A 7 14.52 4.31 11.07
N ALA A 8 15.02 4.79 12.20
CA ALA A 8 14.28 4.80 13.46
C ALA A 8 13.93 6.23 13.85
N ARG A 9 12.74 6.44 14.44
CA ARG A 9 12.30 7.75 14.92
C ARG A 9 11.68 7.64 16.31
N TRP A 10 12.35 8.26 17.28
CA TRP A 10 11.79 8.45 18.62
C TRP A 10 10.81 9.61 18.61
N ARG A 11 9.59 9.38 19.09
CA ARG A 11 8.66 10.48 19.36
C ARG A 11 8.99 11.15 20.70
N PRO A 12 8.57 12.40 20.95
CA PRO A 12 8.63 12.98 22.29
C PRO A 12 7.73 12.25 23.28
N LEU A 13 8.09 12.34 24.56
CA LEU A 13 7.24 11.93 25.69
C LEU A 13 6.01 12.84 25.77
N SER A 14 4.85 12.24 25.99
CA SER A 14 3.68 13.01 26.42
C SER A 14 3.82 13.45 27.88
N GLN A 15 3.08 14.49 28.29
CA GLN A 15 3.12 14.98 29.67
C GLN A 15 2.85 13.89 30.73
N PRO A 16 1.91 12.94 30.54
CA PRO A 16 1.72 11.83 31.48
C PRO A 16 2.91 10.85 31.52
N GLU A 17 3.57 10.60 30.39
CA GLU A 17 4.69 9.66 30.29
C GLU A 17 5.97 10.23 30.89
N ALA A 18 6.20 11.54 30.76
CA ALA A 18 7.34 12.22 31.38
C ALA A 18 7.41 12.00 32.90
N LYS A 19 6.25 11.81 33.56
CA LYS A 19 6.18 11.48 35.00
C LYS A 19 6.56 10.03 35.31
N ARG A 20 6.44 9.11 34.34
CA ARG A 20 6.72 7.67 34.50
C ARG A 20 8.16 7.32 34.15
N GLY A 21 8.85 8.17 33.41
CA GLY A 21 10.26 8.05 33.07
C GLY A 21 10.52 7.66 31.62
N GLU A 22 11.77 7.85 31.22
CA GLU A 22 12.29 7.55 29.89
C GLU A 22 13.14 6.27 29.90
N LEU A 23 13.11 5.55 28.77
CA LEU A 23 13.93 4.38 28.51
C LEU A 23 15.42 4.74 28.49
N ASN A 24 16.25 3.89 29.09
CA ASN A 24 17.69 3.99 28.92
C ASN A 24 18.07 3.44 27.53
N ARG A 25 18.33 4.35 26.59
CA ARG A 25 18.67 4.05 25.20
C ARG A 25 19.97 4.71 24.77
N LYS A 26 20.66 4.10 23.79
CA LYS A 26 21.83 4.68 23.14
C LYS A 26 21.83 4.38 21.64
N THR A 27 22.21 5.37 20.85
CA THR A 27 22.54 5.17 19.43
C THR A 27 24.05 4.96 19.32
N LEU A 28 24.46 3.85 18.72
CA LEU A 28 25.85 3.43 18.57
C LEU A 28 26.32 3.64 17.12
N SER A 29 27.54 4.14 16.97
CA SER A 29 28.14 4.48 15.68
C SER A 29 29.63 4.09 15.64
N ASP A 30 29.92 2.80 15.72
CA ASP A 30 31.28 2.27 15.55
C ASP A 30 31.55 2.02 14.04
N ARG A 31 31.68 3.12 13.27
CA ARG A 31 32.00 3.21 11.81
C ARG A 31 31.98 1.87 11.02
N PRO A 32 30.87 1.50 10.32
CA PRO A 32 30.57 1.96 8.93
C PRO A 32 29.06 2.33 8.78
N PRO A 33 28.43 2.56 7.59
CA PRO A 33 27.42 3.61 7.35
C PRO A 33 26.06 3.47 8.05
N LEU A 34 25.82 2.39 8.80
CA LEU A 34 24.56 2.16 9.50
C LEU A 34 24.78 2.23 11.02
N LEU A 35 23.79 2.78 11.70
CA LEU A 35 23.73 2.92 13.15
C LEU A 35 23.09 1.67 13.79
N ALA A 36 23.46 1.43 15.05
CA ALA A 36 22.83 0.44 15.91
C ALA A 36 22.12 1.14 17.09
N VAL A 37 21.07 0.50 17.60
CA VAL A 37 20.32 1.00 18.77
C VAL A 37 20.49 0.01 19.92
N SER A 38 20.82 0.52 21.09
CA SER A 38 20.90 -0.23 22.33
C SER A 38 19.83 0.24 23.31
N MET A 39 19.18 -0.70 23.98
CA MET A 39 18.20 -0.47 25.03
C MET A 39 18.59 -1.25 26.29
N GLN A 40 18.49 -0.59 27.44
CA GLN A 40 18.71 -1.19 28.75
C GLN A 40 17.41 -1.10 29.57
N PRO A 41 16.97 -2.21 30.19
CA PRO A 41 15.84 -2.17 31.11
C PRO A 41 16.21 -1.36 32.35
N GLN A 42 15.20 -0.73 32.99
CA GLN A 42 15.46 0.08 34.19
C GLN A 42 15.73 -0.80 35.42
N ALA A 43 15.10 -1.97 35.49
CA ALA A 43 15.37 -2.98 36.52
C ALA A 43 15.83 -4.31 35.90
N PRO A 44 16.77 -5.05 36.55
CA PRO A 44 17.21 -6.37 36.07
C PRO A 44 16.08 -7.40 35.90
N ALA A 45 14.98 -7.24 36.65
CA ALA A 45 13.79 -8.10 36.56
C ALA A 45 12.96 -7.87 35.29
N GLU A 46 13.14 -6.74 34.59
CA GLU A 46 12.38 -6.38 33.40
C GLU A 46 13.00 -6.92 32.09
N GLY A 47 14.22 -7.48 32.16
CA GLY A 47 14.85 -8.17 31.04
C GLY A 47 16.36 -8.02 31.00
N ARG A 48 16.94 -8.43 29.87
CA ARG A 48 18.36 -8.19 29.54
C ARG A 48 18.47 -6.97 28.63
N SER A 49 19.62 -6.30 28.69
CA SER A 49 19.98 -5.30 27.69
C SER A 49 19.96 -5.93 26.30
N TRP A 50 19.60 -5.13 25.31
CA TRP A 50 19.56 -5.54 23.91
C TRP A 50 20.23 -4.49 23.05
N THR A 51 21.06 -4.93 22.12
CA THR A 51 21.69 -4.08 21.11
C THR A 51 21.42 -4.68 19.75
N SER A 52 20.94 -3.85 18.83
CA SER A 52 20.71 -4.23 17.45
C SER A 52 22.03 -4.45 16.72
N SER A 53 22.00 -5.19 15.62
CA SER A 53 23.05 -5.04 14.59
C SER A 53 23.00 -3.63 13.98
N PRO A 54 24.09 -3.15 13.35
CA PRO A 54 24.06 -1.92 12.56
C PRO A 54 23.11 -2.09 11.37
N ALA A 55 21.95 -1.44 11.45
CA ALA A 55 20.82 -1.65 10.53
C ALA A 55 20.11 -0.36 10.11
N PHE A 56 20.35 0.74 10.82
CA PHE A 56 19.60 1.99 10.65
C PHE A 56 20.44 3.02 9.88
N HIS A 57 19.90 3.59 8.81
CA HIS A 57 20.56 4.65 8.04
C HIS A 57 20.60 5.96 8.83
N ALA A 58 19.56 6.23 9.63
CA ALA A 58 19.57 7.26 10.67
C ALA A 58 18.66 6.85 11.84
N VAL A 59 18.91 7.46 13.00
CA VAL A 59 18.07 7.38 14.19
C VAL A 59 17.73 8.82 14.56
N PHE A 60 16.46 9.18 14.42
CA PHE A 60 15.91 10.50 14.72
C PHE A 60 15.50 10.58 16.19
N GLU A 61 15.89 11.67 16.84
CA GLU A 61 15.59 11.96 18.24
C GLU A 61 14.28 12.78 18.37
N PRO A 62 13.72 12.92 19.59
CA PRO A 62 12.45 13.63 19.81
C PRO A 62 12.38 15.07 19.28
N GLU A 63 13.52 15.74 19.16
CA GLU A 63 13.65 17.10 18.66
C GLU A 63 13.63 17.17 17.12
N ASP A 64 13.84 16.04 16.43
CA ASP A 64 13.80 15.97 14.97
C ASP A 64 12.36 16.01 14.44
N ASP A 65 11.99 17.16 13.90
CA ASP A 65 10.68 17.41 13.31
C ASP A 65 10.47 16.68 11.96
N ASN A 66 9.26 16.79 11.41
CA ASN A 66 8.95 16.16 10.12
C ASN A 66 9.80 16.72 8.98
N HIS A 67 10.23 17.98 9.03
CA HIS A 67 11.05 18.60 8.00
C HIS A 67 12.47 18.00 7.98
N LYS A 68 13.09 17.77 9.14
CA LYS A 68 14.35 17.03 9.25
C LYS A 68 14.21 15.61 8.67
N VAL A 69 13.19 14.87 9.10
CA VAL A 69 12.95 13.50 8.60
C VAL A 69 12.70 13.51 7.10
N TYR A 70 11.97 14.49 6.58
CA TYR A 70 11.75 14.66 5.15
C TYR A 70 13.06 14.84 4.38
N ASN A 71 13.92 15.75 4.83
CA ASN A 71 15.19 16.05 4.15
C ASN A 71 16.13 14.84 4.12
N ASP A 72 16.18 14.07 5.20
CA ASP A 72 17.11 12.94 5.31
C ASP A 72 16.56 11.67 4.61
N VAL A 73 15.24 11.49 4.59
CA VAL A 73 14.61 10.23 4.13
C VAL A 73 13.94 10.35 2.76
N ILE A 74 13.22 11.45 2.53
CA ILE A 74 12.29 11.60 1.41
C ILE A 74 12.89 12.39 0.25
N ALA A 75 13.48 13.55 0.54
CA ALA A 75 14.07 14.42 -0.47
C ALA A 75 15.05 13.70 -1.43
N PRO A 76 15.91 12.75 -0.97
CA PRO A 76 16.81 12.00 -1.86
C PRO A 76 16.09 11.09 -2.87
N ASN A 77 14.81 10.78 -2.65
CA ASN A 77 14.00 9.96 -3.52
C ASN A 77 13.24 10.78 -4.58
N ILE A 78 13.06 12.09 -4.39
CA ILE A 78 12.36 12.94 -5.37
C ILE A 78 13.05 12.90 -6.74
N PRO A 79 14.38 13.07 -6.86
CA PRO A 79 15.06 12.93 -8.16
C PRO A 79 14.97 11.53 -8.77
N LYS A 80 14.76 10.48 -7.97
CA LYS A 80 14.59 9.11 -8.46
C LYS A 80 13.23 8.97 -9.14
N VAL A 81 12.17 9.46 -8.50
CA VAL A 81 10.82 9.50 -9.10
C VAL A 81 10.84 10.29 -10.40
N LEU A 82 11.53 11.44 -10.44
CA LEU A 82 11.70 12.23 -11.65
C LEU A 82 12.46 11.52 -12.79
N ARG A 83 13.16 10.42 -12.50
CA ARG A 83 13.82 9.53 -13.50
C ARG A 83 13.02 8.27 -13.83
N GLY A 84 11.79 8.13 -13.32
CA GLY A 84 10.96 6.95 -13.58
C GLY A 84 11.06 5.85 -12.52
N GLU A 85 11.70 6.11 -11.38
CA GLU A 85 11.86 5.12 -10.32
C GLU A 85 10.69 5.15 -9.33
N ASN A 86 10.16 3.99 -8.96
CA ASN A 86 9.12 3.90 -7.93
C ASN A 86 9.71 3.96 -6.52
N CYS A 87 9.14 4.79 -5.65
CA CYS A 87 9.59 4.90 -4.26
C CYS A 87 8.44 4.56 -3.30
N SER A 88 8.72 3.78 -2.26
CA SER A 88 7.72 3.42 -1.26
C SER A 88 8.25 3.65 0.16
N VAL A 89 7.43 4.25 1.01
CA VAL A 89 7.78 4.64 2.38
C VAL A 89 6.76 4.05 3.33
N PHE A 90 7.21 3.21 4.24
CA PHE A 90 6.38 2.52 5.22
C PHE A 90 6.66 3.08 6.62
N ALA A 91 5.63 3.53 7.33
CA ALA A 91 5.71 3.78 8.76
C ALA A 91 5.26 2.53 9.53
N TYR A 92 6.13 2.03 10.40
CA TYR A 92 5.90 0.85 11.22
C TYR A 92 6.17 1.15 12.69
N GLY A 93 5.43 0.53 13.61
CA GLY A 93 5.61 0.73 15.04
C GLY A 93 4.34 0.44 15.83
N HIS A 94 4.47 0.30 17.15
CA HIS A 94 3.33 0.05 18.03
C HIS A 94 2.29 1.18 18.01
N SER A 95 1.08 0.94 18.50
CA SER A 95 0.03 1.98 18.59
C SER A 95 0.50 3.18 19.42
N GLY A 96 0.20 4.40 18.96
CA GLY A 96 0.65 5.65 19.61
C GLY A 96 2.13 6.00 19.46
N SER A 97 2.90 5.31 18.60
CA SER A 97 4.33 5.59 18.39
C SER A 97 4.64 6.76 17.44
N GLY A 98 3.65 7.31 16.74
CA GLY A 98 3.83 8.46 15.83
C GLY A 98 3.86 8.15 14.33
N LYS A 99 3.37 6.98 13.89
CA LYS A 99 3.27 6.59 12.46
C LYS A 99 2.47 7.60 11.63
N THR A 100 1.21 7.82 12.00
CA THR A 100 0.28 8.76 11.34
C THR A 100 0.84 10.19 11.33
N HIS A 101 1.37 10.65 12.47
CA HIS A 101 2.03 11.95 12.58
C HIS A 101 3.20 12.10 11.59
N THR A 102 3.97 11.04 11.38
CA THR A 102 5.11 11.06 10.47
C THR A 102 4.62 11.10 9.02
N ILE A 103 3.75 10.18 8.60
CA ILE A 103 3.34 10.07 7.19
C ILE A 103 2.38 11.18 6.77
N LEU A 104 1.33 11.41 7.55
CA LEU A 104 0.23 12.31 7.21
C LEU A 104 0.36 13.67 7.90
N GLY A 105 0.87 13.68 9.13
CA GLY A 105 0.83 14.87 9.98
C GLY A 105 -0.60 15.18 10.45
N TYR A 106 -0.73 16.23 11.24
CA TYR A 106 -2.03 16.76 11.69
C TYR A 106 -2.24 18.21 11.28
N ASP A 107 -1.18 18.84 10.76
CA ASP A 107 -1.20 20.18 10.20
C ASP A 107 -1.07 20.06 8.70
N TYR A 108 -2.09 20.56 8.01
CA TYR A 108 -2.16 20.54 6.56
C TYR A 108 -1.91 21.93 5.96
N ASP A 109 -1.67 22.97 6.77
CA ASP A 109 -1.41 24.31 6.27
C ASP A 109 -0.08 24.36 5.48
N GLN A 110 -0.14 24.85 4.25
CA GLN A 110 0.99 24.89 3.32
C GLN A 110 2.16 25.77 3.79
N ASN A 111 1.87 26.72 4.70
CA ASN A 111 2.86 27.60 5.32
C ASN A 111 3.52 26.99 6.56
N SER A 112 3.05 25.83 7.00
CA SER A 112 3.59 25.14 8.16
C SER A 112 4.84 24.35 7.78
N GLN A 113 5.92 24.48 8.56
CA GLN A 113 7.07 23.59 8.48
C GLN A 113 6.78 22.18 9.04
N LYS A 114 5.52 21.90 9.46
CA LYS A 114 5.13 20.68 10.17
C LYS A 114 4.34 19.68 9.31
N LEU A 115 4.34 19.85 7.98
CA LEU A 115 3.66 18.93 7.06
C LEU A 115 4.08 17.47 7.34
N GLY A 116 3.14 16.54 7.18
CA GLY A 116 3.46 15.12 7.07
C GLY A 116 4.33 14.85 5.85
N LEU A 117 5.11 13.76 5.89
CA LEU A 117 6.03 13.40 4.81
C LEU A 117 5.34 13.29 3.44
N CYS A 118 4.10 12.80 3.39
CA CYS A 118 3.33 12.67 2.16
C CYS A 118 3.04 14.03 1.51
N LEU A 119 2.57 15.00 2.29
CA LEU A 119 2.18 16.31 1.77
C LEU A 119 3.42 17.17 1.43
N ALA A 120 4.49 17.05 2.23
CA ALA A 120 5.79 17.64 1.91
C ALA A 120 6.36 17.10 0.58
N ALA A 121 6.24 15.79 0.33
CA ALA A 121 6.69 15.17 -0.92
C ALA A 121 5.84 15.62 -2.11
N ALA A 122 4.52 15.69 -1.95
CA ALA A 122 3.63 16.20 -2.98
C ALA A 122 4.03 17.63 -3.37
N LYS A 123 4.29 18.51 -2.38
CA LYS A 123 4.73 19.89 -2.64
C LYS A 123 5.99 19.93 -3.50
N GLN A 124 7.04 19.22 -3.09
CA GLN A 124 8.31 19.22 -3.84
C GLN A 124 8.17 18.55 -5.22
N LEU A 125 7.31 17.55 -5.37
CA LEU A 125 7.00 16.97 -6.67
C LEU A 125 6.30 17.99 -7.56
N PHE A 126 5.28 18.70 -7.08
CA PHE A 126 4.61 19.75 -7.87
C PHE A 126 5.57 20.88 -8.26
N ASP A 127 6.46 21.32 -7.37
CA ASP A 127 7.49 22.31 -7.71
C ASP A 127 8.39 21.80 -8.85
N ALA A 128 8.83 20.55 -8.80
CA ALA A 128 9.66 19.96 -9.85
C ALA A 128 8.89 19.73 -11.17
N LEU A 129 7.62 19.35 -11.09
CA LEU A 129 6.75 19.19 -12.26
C LEU A 129 6.45 20.54 -12.91
N TYR A 130 6.25 21.59 -12.13
CA TYR A 130 6.10 22.96 -12.63
C TYR A 130 7.33 23.37 -13.46
N ASP A 131 8.53 23.17 -12.94
CA ASP A 131 9.78 23.45 -13.67
C ASP A 131 9.90 22.63 -14.98
N LEU A 132 9.43 21.38 -14.98
CA LEU A 132 9.43 20.53 -16.17
C LEU A 132 8.41 21.00 -17.21
N ASN A 133 7.21 21.34 -16.78
CA ASN A 133 6.13 21.85 -17.63
C ASN A 133 6.55 23.20 -18.25
N GLU A 134 7.19 24.09 -17.49
CA GLU A 134 7.70 25.37 -17.98
C GLU A 134 8.80 25.21 -19.03
N LYS A 135 9.72 24.25 -18.84
CA LYS A 135 10.77 23.95 -19.83
C LYS A 135 10.24 23.37 -21.14
N ARG A 136 9.03 22.81 -21.11
CA ARG A 136 8.39 22.11 -22.23
C ARG A 136 7.03 22.67 -22.58
N ARG A 137 6.89 23.99 -22.48
CA ARG A 137 5.67 24.70 -22.86
C ARG A 137 5.20 24.29 -24.26
N GLY A 138 3.96 23.82 -24.34
CA GLY A 138 3.35 23.31 -25.57
C GLY A 138 3.27 21.78 -25.68
N GLU A 139 3.97 21.05 -24.80
CA GLU A 139 3.74 19.62 -24.57
C GLU A 139 2.60 19.41 -23.55
N GLU A 140 2.19 18.16 -23.33
CA GLU A 140 1.18 17.82 -22.33
C GLU A 140 1.67 18.13 -20.90
N GLU A 141 0.79 18.75 -20.13
CA GLU A 141 1.04 19.08 -18.73
C GLU A 141 1.16 17.80 -17.88
N LEU A 142 2.18 17.77 -17.02
CA LEU A 142 2.31 16.76 -15.99
C LEU A 142 1.56 17.16 -14.71
N GLY A 143 0.88 16.21 -14.10
CA GLY A 143 0.23 16.32 -12.80
C GLY A 143 0.45 15.10 -11.93
N ILE A 144 -0.28 15.02 -10.81
CA ILE A 144 -0.25 13.89 -9.88
C ILE A 144 -1.63 13.25 -9.78
N GLY A 145 -1.70 11.94 -10.07
CA GLY A 145 -2.84 11.09 -9.77
C GLY A 145 -2.76 10.59 -8.34
N LEU A 146 -3.69 11.03 -7.49
CA LEU A 146 -3.83 10.59 -6.10
C LEU A 146 -4.76 9.37 -6.02
N SER A 147 -4.28 8.27 -5.48
CA SER A 147 -5.11 7.14 -5.05
C SER A 147 -4.94 6.92 -3.54
N LEU A 148 -6.03 6.67 -2.82
CA LEU A 148 -5.98 6.48 -1.38
C LEU A 148 -7.01 5.45 -0.92
N PHE A 149 -6.53 4.38 -0.30
CA PHE A 149 -7.36 3.34 0.27
C PHE A 149 -6.87 2.94 1.65
N GLU A 150 -7.79 2.41 2.46
CA GLU A 150 -7.44 1.74 3.70
C GLU A 150 -7.65 0.23 3.61
N LEU A 151 -6.83 -0.52 4.34
CA LEU A 151 -6.99 -1.94 4.55
C LEU A 151 -7.49 -2.17 5.97
N ARG A 152 -8.65 -2.82 6.05
CA ARG A 152 -9.26 -3.22 7.32
C ARG A 152 -9.76 -4.66 7.20
N LYS A 153 -9.23 -5.53 8.06
CA LYS A 153 -9.49 -6.97 8.00
C LYS A 153 -9.09 -7.52 6.62
N LYS A 154 -10.02 -8.15 5.91
CA LYS A 154 -9.79 -8.81 4.62
C LYS A 154 -10.23 -7.96 3.41
N SER A 155 -10.53 -6.68 3.62
CA SER A 155 -11.06 -5.80 2.59
C SER A 155 -10.24 -4.53 2.48
N ALA A 156 -10.23 -3.96 1.28
CA ALA A 156 -9.80 -2.59 1.05
C ALA A 156 -11.03 -1.67 1.06
N PHE A 157 -10.86 -0.40 1.41
CA PHE A 157 -11.91 0.61 1.34
C PHE A 157 -11.33 1.84 0.65
N ASP A 158 -11.98 2.27 -0.44
CA ASP A 158 -11.53 3.41 -1.24
C ASP A 158 -11.96 4.72 -0.58
N LEU A 159 -10.98 5.49 -0.08
CA LEU A 159 -11.23 6.72 0.66
C LEU A 159 -11.57 7.91 -0.24
N LEU A 160 -11.29 7.80 -1.55
CA LEU A 160 -11.67 8.80 -2.56
C LEU A 160 -13.06 8.53 -3.14
N ASN A 161 -13.62 7.35 -2.86
CA ASN A 161 -14.93 6.92 -3.33
C ASN A 161 -15.87 6.55 -2.18
N HIS A 162 -16.14 7.51 -1.29
CA HIS A 162 -17.12 7.37 -0.20
C HIS A 162 -16.90 6.17 0.72
N HIS A 163 -15.65 5.75 0.94
CA HIS A 163 -15.31 4.58 1.76
C HIS A 163 -15.88 3.27 1.18
N ASN A 164 -16.07 3.19 -0.13
CA ASN A 164 -16.63 1.99 -0.77
C ASN A 164 -15.71 0.78 -0.60
N GLN A 165 -16.30 -0.35 -0.22
CA GLN A 165 -15.56 -1.60 -0.04
C GLN A 165 -15.06 -2.12 -1.39
N CYS A 166 -13.79 -2.53 -1.40
CA CYS A 166 -13.09 -3.07 -2.55
C CYS A 166 -12.56 -4.49 -2.25
N HIS A 167 -12.39 -5.26 -3.32
CA HIS A 167 -11.83 -6.61 -3.29
C HIS A 167 -10.39 -6.62 -3.77
N ILE A 168 -9.53 -7.33 -3.03
CA ILE A 168 -8.13 -7.58 -3.40
C ILE A 168 -8.08 -8.93 -4.10
N ARG A 169 -7.67 -8.94 -5.37
CA ARG A 169 -7.61 -10.15 -6.21
C ARG A 169 -6.29 -10.21 -6.94
N GLU A 170 -5.84 -11.41 -7.27
CA GLU A 170 -4.66 -11.61 -8.13
C GLU A 170 -5.13 -12.05 -9.52
N GLY A 171 -4.62 -11.39 -10.55
CA GLY A 171 -4.85 -11.75 -11.94
C GLY A 171 -4.06 -13.01 -12.35
N PRO A 172 -4.36 -13.58 -13.53
CA PRO A 172 -3.59 -14.69 -14.10
C PRO A 172 -2.15 -14.30 -14.44
N ASP A 173 -1.89 -13.00 -14.62
CA ASP A 173 -0.57 -12.39 -14.79
C ASP A 173 0.23 -12.27 -13.46
N GLY A 174 -0.38 -12.65 -12.34
CA GLY A 174 0.22 -12.54 -11.01
C GLY A 174 0.20 -11.13 -10.43
N LYS A 175 -0.42 -10.15 -11.10
CA LYS A 175 -0.59 -8.78 -10.58
C LYS A 175 -1.75 -8.74 -9.60
N VAL A 176 -1.58 -7.95 -8.54
CA VAL A 176 -2.64 -7.74 -7.54
C VAL A 176 -3.46 -6.53 -7.97
N HIS A 177 -4.78 -6.69 -7.94
CA HIS A 177 -5.74 -5.63 -8.26
C HIS A 177 -6.64 -5.38 -7.06
N ILE A 178 -6.82 -4.10 -6.74
CA ILE A 178 -7.85 -3.62 -5.83
C ILE A 178 -8.99 -3.08 -6.67
N ARG A 179 -10.16 -3.71 -6.56
CA ARG A 179 -11.30 -3.46 -7.44
C ARG A 179 -12.54 -3.13 -6.63
N GLY A 180 -13.28 -2.11 -7.05
CA GLY A 180 -14.58 -1.77 -6.49
C GLY A 180 -15.65 -2.82 -6.82
N GLU A 181 -16.90 -2.48 -6.51
CA GLU A 181 -18.05 -3.31 -6.88
C GLU A 181 -18.20 -3.42 -8.40
N THR A 182 -18.78 -4.55 -8.83
CA THR A 182 -19.10 -4.80 -10.23
C THR A 182 -20.38 -4.06 -10.60
N GLU A 183 -20.30 -3.15 -11.56
CA GLU A 183 -21.44 -2.43 -12.13
C GLU A 183 -21.89 -3.08 -13.44
N ILE A 184 -23.21 -3.22 -13.65
CA ILE A 184 -23.78 -3.58 -14.95
C ILE A 184 -24.29 -2.30 -15.61
N LEU A 185 -23.74 -1.98 -16.78
CA LEU A 185 -24.07 -0.80 -17.56
C LEU A 185 -25.05 -1.15 -18.69
N ALA A 186 -25.50 -0.12 -19.42
CA ALA A 186 -26.33 -0.29 -20.60
C ALA A 186 -25.69 -1.25 -21.63
N GLY A 187 -26.51 -2.07 -22.29
CA GLY A 187 -26.05 -3.06 -23.26
C GLY A 187 -25.38 -4.29 -22.64
N GLY A 188 -25.55 -4.54 -21.34
CA GLY A 188 -24.96 -5.70 -20.65
C GLY A 188 -23.45 -5.60 -20.42
N LYS A 189 -22.85 -4.44 -20.71
CA LYS A 189 -21.44 -4.16 -20.38
C LYS A 189 -21.25 -4.27 -18.88
N VAL A 190 -20.15 -4.90 -18.46
CA VAL A 190 -19.85 -5.10 -17.03
C VAL A 190 -18.60 -4.30 -16.72
N ARG A 191 -18.66 -3.39 -15.76
CA ARG A 191 -17.52 -2.56 -15.38
C ARG A 191 -17.09 -2.91 -13.97
N VAL A 192 -15.82 -3.25 -13.83
CA VAL A 192 -15.17 -3.39 -12.52
C VAL A 192 -14.06 -2.35 -12.48
N ARG A 193 -14.33 -1.21 -11.83
CA ARG A 193 -13.35 -0.12 -11.80
C ARG A 193 -12.22 -0.45 -10.83
N PRO A 194 -10.97 -0.04 -11.15
CA PRO A 194 -9.96 0.09 -10.10
C PRO A 194 -10.42 1.11 -9.06
N ILE A 195 -9.69 1.19 -7.95
CA ILE A 195 -9.85 2.30 -7.01
C ILE A 195 -9.74 3.65 -7.73
N VAL A 196 -10.45 4.65 -7.23
CA VAL A 196 -10.46 5.98 -7.81
C VAL A 196 -9.08 6.60 -7.74
N GLN A 197 -8.68 7.23 -8.84
CA GLN A 197 -7.53 8.13 -8.92
C GLN A 197 -8.04 9.55 -9.16
N ARG A 198 -7.78 10.47 -8.23
CA ARG A 198 -8.09 11.90 -8.36
C ARG A 198 -6.94 12.60 -9.08
N LEU A 199 -7.26 13.30 -10.16
CA LEU A 199 -6.29 13.98 -11.01
C LEU A 199 -6.03 15.38 -10.45
N CYS A 200 -4.81 15.62 -9.97
CA CYS A 200 -4.44 16.87 -9.31
C CYS A 200 -3.35 17.55 -10.14
N TRP A 201 -3.65 18.74 -10.66
CA TRP A 201 -2.71 19.55 -11.47
C TRP A 201 -1.95 20.59 -10.65
N THR A 202 -2.40 20.83 -9.41
CA THR A 202 -1.81 21.78 -8.48
C THR A 202 -1.67 21.16 -7.09
N PHE A 203 -0.72 21.67 -6.30
CA PHE A 203 -0.55 21.24 -4.91
C PHE A 203 -1.80 21.52 -4.05
N GLU A 204 -2.48 22.63 -4.28
CA GLU A 204 -3.72 23.02 -3.60
C GLU A 204 -4.82 21.99 -3.84
N SER A 205 -5.03 21.58 -5.10
CA SER A 205 -6.03 20.56 -5.46
C SER A 205 -5.73 19.22 -4.81
N PHE A 206 -4.46 18.80 -4.82
CA PHE A 206 -4.01 17.57 -4.17
C PHE A 206 -4.26 17.58 -2.66
N GLN A 207 -3.89 18.68 -1.99
CA GLN A 207 -4.08 18.83 -0.55
C GLN A 207 -5.55 18.75 -0.16
N GLN A 208 -6.44 19.41 -0.91
CA GLN A 208 -7.88 19.39 -0.66
C GLN A 208 -8.45 17.97 -0.76
N GLU A 209 -8.13 17.25 -1.84
CA GLU A 209 -8.56 15.87 -2.04
C GLU A 209 -8.01 14.93 -0.97
N LEU A 210 -6.73 15.07 -0.60
CA LEU A 210 -6.12 14.28 0.48
C LEU A 210 -6.83 14.51 1.82
N VAL A 211 -7.04 15.77 2.22
CA VAL A 211 -7.72 16.11 3.48
C VAL A 211 -9.15 15.60 3.48
N GLN A 212 -9.87 15.75 2.37
CA GLN A 212 -11.23 15.23 2.23
C GLN A 212 -11.25 13.70 2.37
N ALA A 213 -10.35 12.97 1.72
CA ALA A 213 -10.27 11.52 1.81
C ALA A 213 -9.89 11.04 3.22
N LEU A 214 -8.95 11.71 3.90
CA LEU A 214 -8.54 11.39 5.27
C LEU A 214 -9.67 11.63 6.29
N SER A 215 -10.59 12.56 6.02
CA SER A 215 -11.78 12.72 6.85
C SER A 215 -12.65 11.47 6.86
N GLN A 216 -12.71 10.72 5.75
CA GLN A 216 -13.42 9.44 5.65
C GLN A 216 -12.74 8.33 6.47
N ARG A 217 -11.41 8.39 6.64
CA ARG A 217 -10.65 7.49 7.52
C ARG A 217 -10.92 7.73 9.00
N THR A 218 -11.53 8.87 9.37
CA THR A 218 -11.73 9.31 10.76
C THR A 218 -13.14 9.04 11.30
N THR A 219 -14.08 8.52 10.49
CA THR A 219 -15.51 8.35 10.86
C THR A 219 -15.91 6.94 11.35
N GLY A 220 -14.98 6.01 11.51
CA GLY A 220 -15.21 4.65 12.04
C GLY A 220 -15.61 4.56 13.53
N VAL A 221 -16.70 3.84 13.80
CA VAL A 221 -17.29 3.65 15.14
C VAL A 221 -16.34 2.91 16.10
N SER A 222 -15.47 3.62 16.83
CA SER A 222 -14.84 3.11 18.06
C SER A 222 -14.84 4.20 19.10
N THR A 223 -15.45 3.88 20.25
CA THR A 223 -15.46 4.72 21.43
C THR A 223 -14.11 4.59 22.11
N VAL A 224 -13.33 5.68 22.08
CA VAL A 224 -12.05 5.89 22.78
C VAL A 224 -10.80 5.34 22.05
N HIS A 225 -10.22 6.23 21.25
CA HIS A 225 -8.86 6.29 20.68
C HIS A 225 -8.55 5.62 19.31
N ASP A 226 -8.36 6.52 18.33
CA ASP A 226 -7.42 6.51 17.21
C ASP A 226 -7.61 5.44 16.12
N GLN A 227 -8.55 5.67 15.20
CA GLN A 227 -8.79 4.81 14.02
C GLN A 227 -7.54 4.60 13.18
N SER A 228 -6.61 5.57 13.15
CA SER A 228 -5.34 5.42 12.43
C SER A 228 -4.47 4.29 12.98
N SER A 229 -4.68 3.88 14.24
CA SER A 229 -3.99 2.75 14.85
C SER A 229 -4.55 1.39 14.43
N ARG A 230 -5.74 1.34 13.81
CA ARG A 230 -6.48 0.09 13.53
C ARG A 230 -6.68 -0.24 12.05
N THR A 231 -6.34 0.67 11.15
CA THR A 231 -6.37 0.44 9.71
C THR A 231 -5.03 0.83 9.08
N HIS A 232 -4.62 0.11 8.05
CA HIS A 232 -3.46 0.48 7.25
C HIS A 232 -3.92 1.42 6.15
N ALA A 233 -3.34 2.61 6.00
CA ALA A 233 -3.61 3.47 4.85
C ALA A 233 -2.48 3.39 3.83
N VAL A 234 -2.84 3.39 2.55
CA VAL A 234 -1.93 3.43 1.41
C VAL A 234 -2.30 4.64 0.56
N ILE A 235 -1.35 5.57 0.42
CA ILE A 235 -1.47 6.77 -0.38
C ILE A 235 -0.52 6.60 -1.57
N GLU A 236 -1.03 6.63 -2.80
CA GLU A 236 -0.23 6.58 -4.02
C GLU A 236 -0.28 7.94 -4.72
N LEU A 237 0.91 8.47 -5.03
CA LEU A 237 1.11 9.63 -5.88
C LEU A 237 1.74 9.12 -7.17
N GLU A 238 1.02 9.20 -8.29
CA GLU A 238 1.55 8.80 -9.60
C GLU A 238 1.70 10.03 -10.49
N VAL A 239 2.84 10.16 -11.17
CA VAL A 239 3.01 11.21 -12.18
C VAL A 239 2.22 10.84 -13.45
N ILE A 240 1.35 11.74 -13.89
CA ILE A 240 0.39 11.50 -14.97
C ILE A 240 0.37 12.65 -15.98
N ASN A 241 -0.18 12.39 -17.16
CA ASN A 241 -0.60 13.37 -18.16
C ASN A 241 -1.92 12.95 -18.80
N GLN A 242 -2.51 13.82 -19.62
CA GLN A 242 -3.82 13.57 -20.23
C GLN A 242 -3.83 12.33 -21.14
N SER A 243 -2.80 12.13 -21.96
CA SER A 243 -2.70 10.96 -22.83
C SER A 243 -2.74 9.64 -22.07
N LEU A 244 -2.02 9.54 -20.94
CA LEU A 244 -2.02 8.35 -20.11
C LEU A 244 -3.39 8.10 -19.46
N ILE A 245 -4.04 9.17 -18.98
CA ILE A 245 -5.39 9.10 -18.41
C ILE A 245 -6.38 8.57 -19.44
N ASP A 246 -6.40 9.16 -20.64
CA ASP A 246 -7.34 8.80 -21.69
C ASP A 246 -7.12 7.37 -22.19
N ALA A 247 -5.85 6.95 -22.32
CA ALA A 247 -5.51 5.59 -22.72
C ALA A 247 -5.98 4.54 -21.68
N ARG A 248 -5.84 4.83 -20.39
CA ARG A 248 -6.35 3.98 -19.31
C ARG A 248 -7.88 3.92 -19.29
N GLN A 249 -8.54 5.04 -19.47
CA GLN A 249 -10.01 5.08 -19.56
C GLN A 249 -10.51 4.25 -20.75
N ALA A 250 -9.86 4.37 -21.91
CA ALA A 250 -10.17 3.55 -23.07
C ALA A 250 -9.95 2.05 -22.79
N LEU A 251 -8.87 1.66 -22.11
CA LEU A 251 -8.65 0.27 -21.69
C LEU A 251 -9.80 -0.25 -20.83
N PHE A 252 -10.25 0.53 -19.82
CA PHE A 252 -11.37 0.11 -18.98
C PHE A 252 -12.66 -0.07 -19.77
N ASP A 253 -12.90 0.78 -20.77
CA ASP A 253 -14.06 0.65 -21.65
C ASP A 253 -13.98 -0.61 -22.52
N ARG A 254 -12.80 -0.93 -23.08
CA ARG A 254 -12.58 -2.18 -23.84
C ARG A 254 -12.73 -3.43 -22.99
N GLN A 255 -12.18 -3.41 -21.78
CA GLN A 255 -12.34 -4.50 -20.83
C GLN A 255 -13.83 -4.69 -20.48
N SER A 256 -14.59 -3.60 -20.33
CA SER A 256 -16.01 -3.67 -20.01
C SER A 256 -16.86 -4.23 -21.16
N GLU A 257 -16.49 -3.93 -22.40
CA GLU A 257 -17.09 -4.46 -23.63
C GLU A 257 -16.83 -5.95 -23.82
N LEU A 258 -15.63 -6.42 -23.47
CA LEU A 258 -15.24 -7.82 -23.60
C LEU A 258 -16.07 -8.76 -22.72
N VAL A 259 -16.45 -8.35 -21.50
CA VAL A 259 -17.11 -9.24 -20.52
C VAL A 259 -18.38 -9.91 -21.06
N PRO A 260 -19.41 -9.20 -21.56
CA PRO A 260 -20.62 -9.85 -22.08
C PRO A 260 -20.35 -10.74 -23.29
N VAL A 261 -19.41 -10.35 -24.17
CA VAL A 261 -19.04 -11.14 -25.36
C VAL A 261 -18.34 -12.43 -24.94
N GLY A 262 -17.38 -12.35 -24.01
CA GLY A 262 -16.66 -13.51 -23.49
C GLY A 262 -17.57 -14.46 -22.71
N LYS A 263 -18.51 -13.92 -21.94
CA LYS A 263 -19.56 -14.73 -21.29
C LYS A 263 -20.40 -15.46 -22.34
N ARG A 264 -20.91 -14.76 -23.36
CA ARG A 264 -21.74 -15.37 -24.41
C ARG A 264 -21.00 -16.48 -25.16
N ALA A 265 -19.72 -16.30 -25.50
CA ALA A 265 -18.91 -17.34 -26.13
C ALA A 265 -18.81 -18.59 -25.23
N THR A 266 -18.56 -18.38 -23.93
CA THR A 266 -18.51 -19.46 -22.94
C THR A 266 -19.87 -20.17 -22.81
N ASP A 267 -20.96 -19.40 -22.73
CA ASP A 267 -22.32 -19.93 -22.62
C ASP A 267 -22.70 -20.75 -23.86
N ILE A 268 -22.39 -20.27 -25.07
CA ILE A 268 -22.61 -20.99 -26.34
C ILE A 268 -21.84 -22.30 -26.35
N ARG A 269 -20.55 -22.29 -25.97
CA ARG A 269 -19.74 -23.50 -25.92
C ARG A 269 -20.34 -24.52 -24.94
N ILE A 270 -20.65 -24.09 -23.72
CA ILE A 270 -21.25 -24.97 -22.70
C ILE A 270 -22.60 -25.52 -23.18
N GLU A 271 -23.44 -24.69 -23.79
CA GLU A 271 -24.73 -25.09 -24.33
C GLU A 271 -24.57 -26.19 -25.40
N GLU A 272 -23.70 -25.98 -26.38
CA GLU A 272 -23.43 -26.93 -27.46
C GLU A 272 -22.79 -28.23 -26.97
N GLU A 273 -21.80 -28.14 -26.08
CA GLU A 273 -21.17 -29.31 -25.46
C GLU A 273 -22.15 -30.10 -24.59
N SER A 274 -23.03 -29.42 -23.86
CA SER A 274 -24.00 -30.08 -22.98
C SER A 274 -25.03 -30.92 -23.75
N LYS A 275 -25.46 -30.47 -24.94
CA LYS A 275 -26.41 -31.19 -25.80
C LYS A 275 -25.82 -32.48 -26.39
N ALA A 276 -24.49 -32.57 -26.46
CA ALA A 276 -23.78 -33.79 -26.84
C ALA A 276 -23.89 -34.89 -25.78
N TYR A 277 -24.50 -34.63 -24.63
CA TYR A 277 -24.77 -35.61 -23.59
C TYR A 277 -26.27 -35.73 -23.30
N MET A 278 -26.71 -36.96 -23.02
CA MET A 278 -28.07 -37.26 -22.59
C MET A 278 -28.07 -38.26 -21.44
N GLN A 279 -29.15 -38.29 -20.66
CA GLN A 279 -29.31 -39.30 -19.63
C GLN A 279 -29.80 -40.62 -20.27
N LEU A 280 -29.01 -41.68 -20.08
CA LEU A 280 -29.31 -43.03 -20.55
C LEU A 280 -30.39 -43.67 -19.67
N ALA A 281 -30.98 -44.77 -20.15
CA ALA A 281 -32.06 -45.48 -19.45
C ALA A 281 -31.68 -46.00 -18.04
N ASP A 282 -30.39 -46.13 -17.75
CA ASP A 282 -29.85 -46.52 -16.44
C ASP A 282 -29.57 -45.33 -15.50
N GLY A 283 -29.93 -44.12 -15.91
CA GLY A 283 -29.74 -42.88 -15.15
C GLY A 283 -28.35 -42.24 -15.29
N ARG A 284 -27.40 -42.86 -16.01
CA ARG A 284 -26.06 -42.31 -16.25
C ARG A 284 -26.06 -41.33 -17.42
N TRP A 285 -25.15 -40.35 -17.41
CA TRP A 285 -24.92 -39.47 -18.55
C TRP A 285 -24.03 -40.17 -19.58
N GLY A 286 -24.46 -40.17 -20.84
CA GLY A 286 -23.74 -40.73 -21.97
C GLY A 286 -23.81 -39.81 -23.20
N PRO A 287 -23.04 -40.10 -24.26
CA PRO A 287 -23.08 -39.32 -25.49
C PRO A 287 -24.47 -39.39 -26.15
N ASN A 288 -24.94 -38.27 -26.68
CA ASN A 288 -26.18 -38.17 -27.42
C ASN A 288 -25.91 -38.45 -28.91
N PRO A 289 -26.36 -39.60 -29.46
CA PRO A 289 -26.13 -39.93 -30.86
C PRO A 289 -26.96 -39.07 -31.83
N ASP A 290 -28.03 -38.44 -31.35
CA ASP A 290 -28.96 -37.64 -32.15
C ASP A 290 -28.55 -36.18 -32.26
N TYR A 291 -27.45 -35.78 -31.61
CA TYR A 291 -26.94 -34.42 -31.63
C TYR A 291 -25.49 -34.35 -32.08
N GLN A 292 -25.23 -33.54 -33.09
CA GLN A 292 -23.89 -33.16 -33.50
C GLN A 292 -23.62 -31.73 -33.03
N ILE A 293 -22.50 -31.53 -32.32
CA ILE A 293 -22.06 -30.22 -31.83
C ILE A 293 -22.00 -29.25 -33.01
N ASN A 294 -22.64 -28.09 -32.88
CA ASN A 294 -22.54 -27.04 -33.87
C ASN A 294 -21.22 -26.27 -33.70
N GLN A 295 -20.16 -26.82 -34.27
CA GLN A 295 -18.81 -26.25 -34.17
C GLN A 295 -18.74 -24.85 -34.79
N GLU A 296 -19.45 -24.60 -35.89
CA GLU A 296 -19.50 -23.29 -36.55
C GLU A 296 -20.06 -22.20 -35.62
N ARG A 297 -21.11 -22.51 -34.83
CA ARG A 297 -21.67 -21.59 -33.83
C ARG A 297 -20.66 -21.24 -32.73
N ILE A 298 -19.90 -22.23 -32.26
CA ILE A 298 -18.83 -22.01 -31.27
C ILE A 298 -17.73 -21.15 -31.87
N ASP A 299 -17.26 -21.49 -33.07
CA ASP A 299 -16.17 -20.80 -33.74
C ASP A 299 -16.53 -19.34 -34.06
N MET A 300 -17.76 -19.06 -34.49
CA MET A 300 -18.26 -17.69 -34.68
C MET A 300 -18.24 -16.88 -33.37
N ALA A 301 -18.66 -17.47 -32.26
CA ALA A 301 -18.70 -16.79 -30.97
C ALA A 301 -17.28 -16.55 -30.41
N GLU A 302 -16.38 -17.52 -30.55
CA GLU A 302 -14.97 -17.38 -30.18
C GLU A 302 -14.24 -16.37 -31.08
N ALA A 303 -14.54 -16.33 -32.38
CA ALA A 303 -13.97 -15.33 -33.30
C ALA A 303 -14.39 -13.91 -32.92
N GLU A 304 -15.65 -13.69 -32.53
CA GLU A 304 -16.10 -12.39 -32.03
C GLU A 304 -15.40 -12.03 -30.72
N LYS A 305 -15.34 -12.96 -29.75
CA LYS A 305 -14.59 -12.75 -28.50
C LYS A 305 -13.13 -12.38 -28.75
N ALA A 306 -12.46 -13.06 -29.68
CA ALA A 306 -11.07 -12.78 -30.05
C ALA A 306 -10.88 -11.36 -30.59
N GLN A 307 -11.86 -10.79 -31.30
CA GLN A 307 -11.81 -9.39 -31.75
C GLN A 307 -11.81 -8.41 -30.56
N TYR A 308 -12.65 -8.65 -29.55
CA TYR A 308 -12.69 -7.82 -28.35
C TYR A 308 -11.44 -8.00 -27.47
N GLU A 309 -10.89 -9.22 -27.39
CA GLU A 309 -9.60 -9.46 -26.75
C GLU A 309 -8.49 -8.67 -27.45
N ALA A 310 -8.46 -8.66 -28.78
CA ALA A 310 -7.51 -7.85 -29.55
C ALA A 310 -7.66 -6.34 -29.29
N HIS A 311 -8.88 -5.83 -29.12
CA HIS A 311 -9.10 -4.43 -28.72
C HIS A 311 -8.52 -4.11 -27.34
N VAL A 312 -8.66 -5.02 -26.37
CA VAL A 312 -8.06 -4.88 -25.04
C VAL A 312 -6.53 -4.88 -25.15
N THR A 313 -5.94 -5.86 -25.85
CA THR A 313 -4.49 -5.93 -26.07
C THR A 313 -3.94 -4.67 -26.76
N ALA A 314 -4.62 -4.16 -27.78
CA ALA A 314 -4.22 -2.91 -28.44
C ALA A 314 -4.27 -1.69 -27.51
N ALA A 315 -5.26 -1.62 -26.61
CA ALA A 315 -5.34 -0.58 -25.60
C ALA A 315 -4.23 -0.69 -24.55
N GLU A 316 -3.86 -1.91 -24.13
CA GLU A 316 -2.73 -2.16 -23.22
C GLU A 316 -1.41 -1.73 -23.86
N GLN A 317 -1.16 -2.13 -25.12
CA GLN A 317 0.03 -1.74 -25.88
C GLN A 317 0.13 -0.22 -26.07
N LYS A 318 -1.01 0.47 -26.24
CA LYS A 318 -1.02 1.94 -26.32
C LYS A 318 -0.53 2.58 -25.01
N ILE A 319 -0.92 2.05 -23.85
CA ILE A 319 -0.45 2.55 -22.55
C ILE A 319 1.05 2.31 -22.41
N GLU A 320 1.53 1.12 -22.75
CA GLU A 320 2.96 0.80 -22.72
C GLU A 320 3.76 1.73 -23.64
N ALA A 321 3.31 1.95 -24.87
CA ALA A 321 3.93 2.88 -25.81
C ALA A 321 3.98 4.33 -25.29
N ILE A 322 2.95 4.80 -24.58
CA ILE A 322 2.94 6.12 -23.95
C ILE A 322 4.01 6.21 -22.86
N LEU A 323 4.14 5.18 -22.02
CA LEU A 323 5.14 5.12 -20.97
C LEU A 323 6.58 4.99 -21.53
N GLU A 324 6.75 4.28 -22.63
CA GLU A 324 8.06 4.05 -23.29
C GLU A 324 8.50 5.17 -24.22
N ALA A 325 7.58 6.03 -24.68
CA ALA A 325 7.88 7.15 -25.57
C ALA A 325 8.94 8.11 -24.98
N ASN A 326 9.27 7.98 -23.69
CA ASN A 326 10.32 8.71 -22.98
C ASN A 326 10.20 10.24 -23.10
N ALA A 327 9.01 10.75 -23.42
CA ALA A 327 8.75 12.18 -23.39
C ALA A 327 9.10 12.69 -21.98
N PHE A 328 8.49 12.13 -20.95
CA PHE A 328 8.86 12.40 -19.56
C PHE A 328 9.30 11.11 -18.88
N PRO A 329 10.57 10.96 -18.47
CA PRO A 329 11.05 9.76 -17.79
C PRO A 329 10.25 9.41 -16.53
N CYS A 330 9.66 10.42 -15.89
CA CYS A 330 8.87 10.27 -14.68
C CYS A 330 7.42 9.84 -14.93
N LEU A 331 6.92 9.82 -16.17
CA LEU A 331 5.53 9.47 -16.45
C LEU A 331 5.22 8.03 -15.97
N GLY A 332 4.18 7.87 -15.16
CA GLY A 332 3.82 6.60 -14.52
C GLY A 332 4.66 6.23 -13.30
N ALA A 333 5.67 7.02 -12.93
CA ALA A 333 6.44 6.80 -11.71
C ALA A 333 5.58 7.07 -10.48
N LYS A 334 5.76 6.24 -9.45
CA LYS A 334 4.96 6.30 -8.23
C LYS A 334 5.80 6.64 -7.00
N MET A 335 5.25 7.49 -6.14
CA MET A 335 5.66 7.65 -4.76
C MET A 335 4.54 7.21 -3.83
N VAL A 336 4.80 6.18 -3.04
CA VAL A 336 3.79 5.50 -2.23
C VAL A 336 4.11 5.67 -0.75
N PHE A 337 3.13 6.12 0.02
CA PHE A 337 3.22 6.24 1.47
C PHE A 337 2.27 5.25 2.12
N VAL A 338 2.80 4.48 3.07
CA VAL A 338 2.05 3.45 3.80
C VAL A 338 2.11 3.74 5.28
N ASP A 339 0.97 4.08 5.86
CA ASP A 339 0.77 4.25 7.29
C ASP A 339 0.15 2.96 7.84
N LEU A 340 0.98 2.10 8.43
CA LEU A 340 0.51 0.80 8.93
C LEU A 340 -0.26 0.99 10.25
N ALA A 341 -1.27 0.16 10.48
CA ALA A 341 -1.87 0.00 11.79
C ALA A 341 -0.81 -0.35 12.85
N GLY A 342 -1.05 0.08 14.09
CA GLY A 342 -0.11 -0.15 15.19
C GLY A 342 -0.14 -1.59 15.67
N ALA A 343 1.03 -2.17 15.93
CA ALA A 343 1.10 -3.42 16.67
C ALA A 343 0.59 -3.18 18.10
N GLU A 344 -0.50 -3.84 18.48
CA GLU A 344 -1.02 -3.81 19.84
C GLU A 344 -0.35 -4.93 20.66
N PHE A 345 0.34 -4.55 21.73
CA PHE A 345 0.97 -5.48 22.66
C PHE A 345 0.06 -5.66 23.88
N TYR A 346 -0.57 -6.83 23.96
CA TYR A 346 -1.35 -7.22 25.13
C TYR A 346 -0.43 -7.84 26.18
N ASP A 347 -0.14 -7.12 27.25
CA ASP A 347 0.40 -7.74 28.46
C ASP A 347 -0.78 -8.37 29.24
N ASP A 348 -0.88 -9.70 29.17
CA ASP A 348 -1.93 -10.49 29.84
C ASP A 348 -1.61 -10.80 31.31
N ASN A 349 -0.46 -10.31 31.83
CA ASN A 349 0.01 -10.63 33.18
C ASN A 349 0.10 -9.38 34.09
N GLY A 350 -0.82 -9.26 35.04
CA GLY A 350 -0.51 -8.74 36.39
C GLY A 350 -0.76 -7.27 36.71
N THR A 351 -1.82 -7.01 37.49
CA THR A 351 -1.84 -6.24 38.75
C THR A 351 -1.36 -4.77 38.83
N THR A 352 -1.33 -3.98 37.77
CA THR A 352 -1.33 -2.50 37.92
C THR A 352 -1.79 -1.82 36.64
N ARG A 353 -3.11 -1.74 36.41
CA ARG A 353 -3.66 -0.90 35.33
C ARG A 353 -4.13 0.43 35.92
N PRO A 354 -3.61 1.59 35.47
CA PRO A 354 -4.45 2.78 35.36
C PRO A 354 -5.63 2.43 34.44
N GLN A 355 -6.81 2.99 34.70
CA GLN A 355 -8.06 2.70 33.99
C GLN A 355 -7.96 2.85 32.45
N THR A 356 -7.43 1.86 31.74
CA THR A 356 -7.67 1.68 30.31
C THR A 356 -8.99 0.92 30.21
N THR A 357 -9.99 1.56 29.60
CA THR A 357 -11.31 1.00 29.33
C THR A 357 -11.21 -0.43 28.78
N ARG A 358 -12.05 -1.33 29.32
CA ARG A 358 -12.08 -2.74 28.92
C ARG A 358 -12.47 -2.82 27.44
N GLN A 359 -11.52 -3.19 26.58
CA GLN A 359 -11.76 -3.33 25.14
C GLN A 359 -12.92 -4.27 24.84
N THR A 360 -13.74 -3.91 23.86
CA THR A 360 -14.85 -4.76 23.43
C THR A 360 -14.33 -6.05 22.75
N PRO A 361 -15.13 -7.12 22.66
CA PRO A 361 -14.75 -8.32 21.92
C PRO A 361 -14.36 -8.04 20.45
N GLN A 362 -15.05 -7.08 19.82
CA GLN A 362 -14.76 -6.66 18.45
C GLN A 362 -13.38 -6.01 18.33
N GLU A 363 -13.02 -5.13 19.26
CA GLU A 363 -11.71 -4.46 19.26
C GLU A 363 -10.57 -5.46 19.46
N ARG A 364 -10.75 -6.46 20.33
CA ARG A 364 -9.79 -7.55 20.50
C ARG A 364 -9.62 -8.39 19.23
N GLN A 365 -10.70 -8.62 18.48
CA GLN A 365 -10.63 -9.32 17.20
C GLN A 365 -9.88 -8.49 16.15
N GLU A 366 -10.12 -7.18 16.10
CA GLU A 366 -9.40 -6.26 15.21
C GLU A 366 -7.90 -6.23 15.51
N GLY A 367 -7.50 -6.08 16.78
CA GLY A 367 -6.09 -6.10 17.15
C GLY A 367 -5.38 -7.43 16.86
N ARG A 368 -6.07 -8.57 17.02
CA ARG A 368 -5.54 -9.88 16.58
C ARG A 368 -5.30 -9.93 15.07
N GLN A 369 -6.20 -9.38 14.28
CA GLN A 369 -6.06 -9.34 12.83
C GLN A 369 -4.89 -8.44 12.42
N ILE A 370 -4.75 -7.25 13.01
CA ILE A 370 -3.63 -6.33 12.78
C ILE A 370 -2.29 -7.03 13.06
N ASN A 371 -2.17 -7.70 14.19
CA ASN A 371 -0.95 -8.44 14.54
C ASN A 371 -0.68 -9.61 13.57
N THR A 372 -1.72 -10.25 13.04
CA THR A 372 -1.59 -11.29 11.99
C THR A 372 -1.07 -10.69 10.69
N ASP A 373 -1.61 -9.54 10.27
CA ASP A 373 -1.19 -8.85 9.05
C ASP A 373 0.26 -8.36 9.13
N LEU A 374 0.65 -7.80 10.28
CA LEU A 374 2.03 -7.37 10.55
C LEU A 374 3.01 -8.54 10.68
N LEU A 375 2.57 -9.70 11.19
CA LEU A 375 3.38 -10.92 11.21
C LEU A 375 3.62 -11.44 9.79
N ALA A 376 2.57 -11.50 8.96
CA ALA A 376 2.71 -11.88 7.55
C ALA A 376 3.66 -10.93 6.81
N LEU A 377 3.58 -9.63 7.08
CA LEU A 377 4.52 -8.64 6.53
C LEU A 377 5.96 -8.92 6.96
N LYS A 378 6.16 -9.31 8.23
CA LYS A 378 7.46 -9.72 8.75
C LYS A 378 8.03 -10.95 8.06
N GLU A 379 7.20 -11.94 7.80
CA GLU A 379 7.61 -13.14 7.07
C GLU A 379 7.98 -12.82 5.61
N VAL A 380 7.20 -11.96 4.96
CA VAL A 380 7.49 -11.47 3.60
C VAL A 380 8.84 -10.76 3.53
N MET A 381 9.09 -9.80 4.43
CA MET A 381 10.37 -9.08 4.45
C MET A 381 11.52 -10.02 4.79
N GLY A 382 11.34 -10.91 5.77
CA GLY A 382 12.35 -11.91 6.14
C GLY A 382 12.71 -12.83 4.96
N ALA A 383 11.71 -13.41 4.29
CA ALA A 383 11.89 -14.27 3.12
C ALA A 383 12.55 -13.52 1.96
N TRP A 384 12.13 -12.28 1.70
CA TRP A 384 12.72 -11.44 0.67
C TRP A 384 14.19 -11.16 0.94
N SER A 385 14.50 -10.80 2.19
CA SER A 385 15.84 -10.45 2.65
C SER A 385 16.83 -11.62 2.70
N GLN A 386 16.32 -12.85 2.64
CA GLN A 386 17.12 -14.08 2.52
C GLN A 386 17.24 -14.55 1.06
N GLY A 387 16.73 -13.78 0.09
CA GLY A 387 16.71 -14.16 -1.31
C GLY A 387 15.89 -15.42 -1.60
N GLN A 388 14.85 -15.71 -0.79
CA GLN A 388 14.03 -16.89 -0.99
C GLN A 388 13.28 -16.80 -2.34
N LYS A 389 13.26 -17.91 -3.09
CA LYS A 389 12.57 -17.98 -4.40
C LYS A 389 11.07 -17.71 -4.29
N ARG A 390 10.44 -18.12 -3.20
CA ARG A 390 9.00 -17.97 -2.96
C ARG A 390 8.77 -17.08 -1.76
N ILE A 391 8.32 -15.86 -2.01
CA ILE A 391 7.97 -14.90 -0.96
C ILE A 391 6.47 -15.03 -0.64
N PRO A 392 6.06 -15.16 0.64
CA PRO A 392 4.69 -15.48 1.03
C PRO A 392 3.73 -14.28 1.01
N PHE A 393 3.65 -13.56 -0.12
CA PHE A 393 2.76 -12.39 -0.27
C PHE A 393 1.26 -12.70 -0.15
N ARG A 394 0.86 -13.98 -0.15
CA ARG A 394 -0.55 -14.40 0.02
C ARG A 394 -0.93 -14.68 1.48
N SER A 395 0.00 -14.50 2.43
CA SER A 395 -0.26 -14.78 3.85
C SER A 395 -1.25 -13.80 4.50
N SER A 396 -1.41 -12.58 3.96
CA SER A 396 -2.44 -11.64 4.38
C SER A 396 -2.87 -10.74 3.23
N THR A 397 -4.04 -10.09 3.38
CA THR A 397 -4.52 -9.08 2.44
C THR A 397 -3.59 -7.87 2.38
N LEU A 398 -2.97 -7.51 3.51
CA LEU A 398 -1.94 -6.48 3.58
C LEU A 398 -0.74 -6.82 2.69
N THR A 399 -0.18 -8.03 2.81
CA THR A 399 0.98 -8.40 2.00
C THR A 399 0.63 -8.58 0.53
N MET A 400 -0.59 -9.01 0.20
CA MET A 400 -1.06 -9.03 -1.18
C MET A 400 -1.12 -7.62 -1.77
N ALA A 401 -1.79 -6.69 -1.09
CA ALA A 401 -1.95 -5.32 -1.56
C ALA A 401 -0.60 -4.59 -1.68
N LEU A 402 0.33 -4.82 -0.75
CA LEU A 402 1.64 -4.16 -0.76
C LEU A 402 2.67 -4.82 -1.69
N ARG A 403 2.33 -5.96 -2.33
CA ARG A 403 3.28 -6.74 -3.13
C ARG A 403 3.96 -5.89 -4.20
N GLU A 404 3.22 -5.11 -4.97
CA GLU A 404 3.78 -4.27 -6.05
C GLU A 404 4.69 -3.15 -5.50
N HIS A 405 4.36 -2.59 -4.35
CA HIS A 405 5.14 -1.54 -3.69
C HIS A 405 6.45 -2.06 -3.07
N PHE A 406 6.51 -3.34 -2.71
CA PHE A 406 7.76 -4.00 -2.31
C PHE A 406 8.56 -4.54 -3.50
N MET A 407 7.86 -5.10 -4.50
CA MET A 407 8.48 -5.84 -5.60
C MET A 407 8.80 -5.01 -6.83
N SER A 408 8.40 -3.72 -6.88
CA SER A 408 8.60 -2.84 -8.03
C SER A 408 10.00 -3.05 -8.64
N ALA A 409 10.00 -3.80 -9.74
CA ALA A 409 11.12 -4.60 -10.17
C ALA A 409 12.25 -3.71 -10.69
N GLY A 410 13.45 -3.89 -10.12
CA GLY A 410 14.70 -3.41 -10.70
C GLY A 410 14.99 -1.91 -10.66
N LYS A 411 13.99 -1.04 -10.46
CA LYS A 411 14.17 0.43 -10.43
C LYS A 411 13.62 1.12 -9.18
N GLY A 412 13.08 0.40 -8.20
CA GLY A 412 12.43 1.00 -7.04
C GLY A 412 13.28 1.08 -5.77
N ASN A 413 12.96 2.03 -4.88
CA ASN A 413 13.54 2.15 -3.54
C ASN A 413 12.45 2.02 -2.45
N SER A 414 12.58 1.04 -1.55
CA SER A 414 11.68 0.87 -0.41
C SER A 414 12.34 1.35 0.87
N THR A 415 11.60 2.13 1.66
CA THR A 415 12.07 2.72 2.92
C THR A 415 11.12 2.39 4.06
N ILE A 416 11.65 1.99 5.21
CA ILE A 416 10.89 1.79 6.45
C ILE A 416 11.34 2.80 7.48
N ILE A 417 10.39 3.55 8.02
CA ILE A 417 10.57 4.40 9.20
C ILE A 417 9.90 3.69 10.38
N VAL A 418 10.70 3.16 11.30
CA VAL A 418 10.19 2.61 12.55
C VAL A 418 9.97 3.73 13.57
N THR A 419 8.72 4.04 13.87
CA THR A 419 8.36 5.02 14.90
C THR A 419 8.25 4.32 16.25
N ILE A 420 8.84 4.91 17.28
CA ILE A 420 9.02 4.28 18.59
C ILE A 420 8.85 5.27 19.74
N SER A 421 8.41 4.74 20.88
CA SER A 421 8.21 5.54 22.09
C SER A 421 9.40 5.49 23.05
N PRO A 422 9.81 6.64 23.60
CA PRO A 422 10.75 6.75 24.73
C PRO A 422 10.19 6.26 26.08
N ALA A 423 8.89 6.02 26.20
CA ALA A 423 8.27 5.79 27.51
C ALA A 423 8.65 4.43 28.13
N THR A 424 9.03 4.42 29.41
CA THR A 424 9.45 3.20 30.12
C THR A 424 8.38 2.11 30.13
N ASP A 425 7.11 2.49 30.31
CA ASP A 425 5.97 1.57 30.31
C ASP A 425 5.67 0.96 28.93
N GLN A 426 6.37 1.41 27.88
CA GLN A 426 6.28 0.89 26.52
C GLN A 426 7.55 0.11 26.11
N TYR A 427 8.46 -0.22 27.05
CA TYR A 427 9.73 -0.94 26.80
C TYR A 427 9.58 -2.13 25.85
N LYS A 428 8.65 -3.06 26.14
CA LYS A 428 8.46 -4.29 25.35
C LYS A 428 8.01 -3.98 23.92
N ALA A 429 7.09 -3.04 23.76
CA ALA A 429 6.54 -2.64 22.46
C ALA A 429 7.60 -1.96 21.58
N THR A 430 8.37 -1.04 22.18
CA THR A 430 9.51 -0.38 21.55
C THR A 430 10.59 -1.39 21.15
N LEU A 431 10.97 -2.29 22.06
CA LEU A 431 11.99 -3.31 21.81
C LEU A 431 11.59 -4.25 20.66
N ASN A 432 10.33 -4.70 20.62
CA ASN A 432 9.85 -5.56 19.54
C ASN A 432 9.86 -4.84 18.18
N SER A 433 9.48 -3.57 18.16
CA SER A 433 9.50 -2.75 16.93
C SER A 433 10.93 -2.59 16.39
N LEU A 434 11.88 -2.26 17.28
CA LEU A 434 13.30 -2.14 16.93
C LEU A 434 13.94 -3.46 16.49
N LYS A 435 13.62 -4.58 17.15
CA LYS A 435 14.10 -5.92 16.74
C LYS A 435 13.65 -6.25 15.33
N TYR A 436 12.41 -5.94 14.99
CA TYR A 436 11.89 -6.17 13.65
C TYR A 436 12.59 -5.29 12.61
N ALA A 437 12.68 -3.98 12.86
CA ALA A 437 13.36 -3.06 11.96
C ALA A 437 14.85 -3.42 11.77
N SER A 438 15.53 -3.83 12.85
CA SER A 438 16.91 -4.31 12.79
C SER A 438 17.05 -5.57 11.93
N LEU A 439 16.12 -6.53 12.01
CA LEU A 439 16.14 -7.72 11.16
C LEU A 439 16.02 -7.36 9.69
N VAL A 440 15.15 -6.41 9.35
CA VAL A 440 14.94 -5.95 7.97
C VAL A 440 16.14 -5.16 7.45
N GLY A 441 16.68 -4.23 8.24
CA GLY A 441 17.79 -3.36 7.82
C GLY A 441 19.17 -4.03 7.83
N ALA A 442 19.35 -5.08 8.65
CA ALA A 442 20.59 -5.85 8.69
C ALA A 442 20.68 -6.90 7.58
N ALA A 443 19.55 -7.25 6.98
CA ALA A 443 19.52 -8.22 5.92
C ALA A 443 20.03 -7.57 4.63
N ARG A 444 21.32 -7.78 4.38
CA ARG A 444 21.99 -7.44 3.14
C ARG A 444 21.87 -8.65 2.22
N VAL A 445 21.19 -8.49 1.08
CA VAL A 445 21.25 -9.45 -0.04
C VAL A 445 22.38 -9.04 -0.96
#